data_AF-A0A371H2C6-F1
#
_entry.id   AF-A0A371H2C6-F1
#
_cell.length_a   1.000
_cell.length_b   1.000
_cell.length_c   1.000
_cell.angle_alpha   90.00
_cell.angle_beta   90.00
_cell.angle_gamma   90.00
#
_symmetry.space_group_name_H-M   'P 1'
#
loop_
_entity.id
_entity.type
_entity.pdbx_description
1 polymer ?
#
loop_
_entity_poly.entity_id
_entity_poly.type
_entity_poly.pdbx_seq_one_letter_code
_entity_poly.pdbx_strand_id
1 'polypeptide(L)' 'MYEKFKVELPNHCDSSNNFQITPQALEAAYQEAEAKNTKVRAVLITNPSNPLGPTIQRSVLEELLHFVTRKNIHLVSD' A
#
# COMPACT_ATOMS: atom_id res chain seq x y z
N MET A 1 19.80 -7.13 -11.66
CA MET A 1 19.69 -6.33 -10.43
C MET A 1 18.19 -6.30 -10.10
N TYR A 2 17.72 -7.04 -9.09
CA TYR A 2 16.30 -7.08 -8.76
C TYR A 2 16.02 -5.94 -7.77
N GLU A 3 15.42 -4.85 -8.24
CA GLU A 3 14.95 -3.80 -7.35
C GLU A 3 13.79 -4.35 -6.51
N LYS A 4 14.01 -4.40 -5.20
CA LYS A 4 12.94 -4.60 -4.22
C LYS A 4 12.06 -3.36 -4.25
N PHE A 5 10.94 -3.43 -4.97
CA PHE A 5 9.90 -2.41 -4.87
C PHE A 5 9.06 -2.68 -3.63
N LYS A 6 9.45 -2.01 -2.53
CA LYS A 6 8.59 -1.80 -1.38
C LYS A 6 7.71 -0.60 -1.73
N VAL A 7 6.43 -0.84 -2.00
CA VAL A 7 5.45 0.25 -1.96
C VAL A 7 5.23 0.51 -0.47
N GLU A 8 6.06 1.38 0.10
CA GLU A 8 5.70 2.05 1.34
C GLU A 8 4.50 2.95 1.04
N LEU A 9 3.55 2.99 1.97
CA LEU A 9 2.42 3.90 1.89
C LEU A 9 2.90 5.30 1.51
N PRO A 10 2.17 6.01 0.64
CA PRO A 10 2.67 7.25 0.08
C PRO A 10 3.11 8.15 1.22
N ASN A 11 4.26 8.79 1.02
CA ASN A 11 4.91 9.74 1.93
C ASN A 11 4.02 10.94 2.35
N HIS A 12 2.72 10.93 1.99
CA HIS A 12 1.63 11.70 2.57
C HIS A 12 0.77 10.83 3.49
N CYS A 13 1.40 10.48 4.61
CA CYS A 13 0.75 10.14 5.85
C CYS A 13 0.01 11.38 6.38
N ASP A 14 -1.28 11.52 6.03
CA ASP A 14 -2.09 12.62 6.53
C ASP A 14 -2.52 12.34 7.98
N SER A 15 -1.97 13.10 8.92
CA SER A 15 -2.33 12.96 10.33
C SER A 15 -3.80 13.27 10.59
N SER A 16 -4.50 13.96 9.67
CA SER A 16 -5.92 14.27 9.79
C SER A 16 -6.85 13.05 9.57
N ASN A 17 -6.34 11.96 8.97
CA ASN A 17 -7.12 10.73 8.72
C ASN A 17 -6.68 9.52 9.56
N ASN A 18 -5.90 9.75 10.62
CA ASN A 18 -5.24 8.71 11.43
C ASN A 18 -4.32 7.79 10.62
N PHE A 19 -3.63 8.31 9.61
CA PHE A 19 -2.67 7.54 8.80
C PHE A 19 -3.32 6.35 8.07
N GLN A 20 -4.61 6.47 7.73
CA GLN A 20 -5.32 5.40 7.03
C GLN A 20 -4.96 5.37 5.55
N ILE A 21 -4.80 4.15 5.04
CA ILE A 21 -4.59 3.88 3.62
C ILE A 21 -5.91 4.16 2.90
N THR A 22 -5.86 4.97 1.85
CA THR A 22 -7.03 5.21 0.98
C THR A 22 -6.82 4.57 -0.39
N PRO A 23 -7.88 4.10 -1.05
CA PRO A 23 -7.79 3.55 -2.41
C PRO A 23 -7.18 4.54 -3.41
N GLN A 24 -7.47 5.83 -3.26
CA GLN A 24 -6.95 6.89 -4.12
C GLN A 24 -5.45 7.04 -3.97
N ALA A 25 -4.94 7.00 -2.73
CA ALA A 25 -3.52 7.08 -2.45
C ALA A 25 -2.76 5.85 -2.98
N LEU A 26 -3.38 4.66 -2.87
CA LEU A 26 -2.82 3.41 -3.38
C LEU A 26 -2.75 3.39 -4.92
N GLU A 27 -3.80 3.84 -5.60
CA GLU A 27 -3.84 3.94 -7.05
C GLU A 27 -2.85 5.01 -7.57
N ALA A 28 -2.77 6.17 -6.91
CA ALA A 28 -1.81 7.22 -7.25
C ALA A 28 -0.37 6.73 -7.13
N ALA A 29 -0.02 6.04 -6.04
CA ALA A 29 1.32 5.47 -5.85
C ALA A 29 1.66 4.41 -6.92
N TYR A 30 0.69 3.57 -7.28
CA TYR A 30 0.86 2.58 -8.34
C TYR A 30 1.08 3.23 -9.72
N GLN A 31 0.28 4.25 -10.06
CA GLN A 31 0.41 4.99 -11.32
C GLN A 31 1.73 5.77 -11.39
N GLU A 32 2.18 6.36 -10.29
CA GLU A 32 3.48 7.03 -10.22
C GLU A 32 4.63 6.04 -10.46
N ALA A 33 4.55 4.83 -9.91
CA ALA A 33 5.52 3.78 -10.17
C ALA A 33 5.51 3.36 -11.64
N GLU A 34 4.33 3.12 -12.24
CA GLU A 34 4.24 2.79 -13.67
C GLU A 34 4.79 3.91 -14.58
N ALA A 35 4.51 5.18 -14.25
CA ALA A 35 5.05 6.33 -14.99
C ALA A 35 6.58 6.41 -14.92
N LYS A 36 7.19 5.90 -13.85
CA LYS A 36 8.65 5.75 -13.68
C LYS A 36 9.20 4.47 -14.31
N ASN A 37 8.44 3.76 -15.13
CA ASN A 37 8.78 2.44 -15.70
C ASN A 37 9.12 1.38 -14.64
N THR A 38 8.59 1.55 -13.43
CA THR A 38 8.76 0.62 -12.32
C THR A 38 7.64 -0.42 -12.35
N LYS A 39 8.00 -1.71 -12.38
CA LYS A 39 7.01 -2.79 -12.26
C LYS A 39 6.70 -3.10 -10.81
N VAL A 40 5.53 -2.69 -10.35
CA VAL A 40 4.99 -3.06 -9.04
C VAL A 40 4.62 -4.55 -9.04
N ARG A 41 5.03 -5.30 -8.01
CA ARG A 41 4.74 -6.73 -7.85
C ARG A 41 4.04 -7.08 -6.56
N ALA A 42 4.11 -6.21 -5.56
CA ALA A 42 3.50 -6.45 -4.27
C ALA A 42 3.17 -5.15 -3.56
N VAL A 43 2.19 -5.22 -2.66
CA VAL A 43 1.94 -4.26 -1.59
C VAL A 43 2.39 -4.90 -0.28
N LEU A 44 3.15 -4.16 0.53
CA LEU A 44 3.57 -4.60 1.85
C LEU A 44 2.84 -3.77 2.91
N ILE A 45 2.21 -4.45 3.86
CA ILE A 45 1.59 -3.83 5.03
C ILE A 45 2.30 -4.29 6.30
N THR A 46 2.29 -3.44 7.32
CA THR A 46 2.65 -3.80 8.70
C THR A 46 1.36 -3.75 9.53
N ASN A 47 0.96 -4.88 10.11
CA ASN A 47 -0.28 -4.96 10.90
C ASN A 47 -0.07 -5.83 12.15
N PRO A 48 0.02 -5.26 13.35
CA PRO A 48 -0.22 -3.85 13.68
C PRO A 48 0.82 -2.90 13.06
N SER A 49 0.42 -1.67 12.75
CA SER A 49 1.27 -0.67 12.12
C SER A 49 2.49 -0.35 12.99
N ASN A 50 3.68 -0.36 12.41
CA ASN A 50 4.92 0.09 13.06
C ASN A 50 5.41 1.36 12.35
N PRO A 51 5.61 2.51 13.03
CA PRO A 51 5.70 2.73 14.48
C PRO A 51 4.40 3.12 15.19
N LEU A 52 3.28 3.20 14.47
CA LEU A 52 2.10 3.87 14.99
C LEU A 52 1.38 3.08 16.10
N GLY A 53 1.35 1.74 16.02
CA GLY A 53 0.71 0.83 16.96
C GLY A 53 -0.69 0.30 16.59
N PRO A 54 -1.59 1.05 15.90
CA PRO A 54 -2.92 0.57 15.55
C PRO A 54 -2.94 -0.59 14.56
N THR A 55 -3.97 -1.43 14.66
CA THR A 55 -4.34 -2.41 13.64
C THR A 55 -5.09 -1.76 12.49
N ILE A 56 -4.87 -2.25 11.27
CA ILE A 56 -5.62 -1.83 10.09
C ILE A 56 -7.08 -2.27 10.22
N GLN A 57 -8.02 -1.38 9.89
CA GLN A 57 -9.44 -1.71 9.90
C GLN A 57 -9.76 -2.77 8.83
N ARG A 58 -10.73 -3.65 9.13
CA ARG A 58 -11.16 -4.71 8.21
C ARG A 58 -11.55 -4.17 6.82
N SER A 59 -12.28 -3.07 6.77
CA SER A 59 -12.68 -2.42 5.51
C SER A 59 -11.48 -2.05 4.64
N VAL A 60 -10.43 -1.52 5.25
CA VAL A 60 -9.18 -1.15 4.55
C VAL A 60 -8.44 -2.41 4.06
N LEU A 61 -8.43 -3.50 4.85
CA LEU A 61 -7.86 -4.77 4.39
C LEU A 61 -8.63 -5.36 3.20
N GLU A 62 -9.95 -5.28 3.20
CA GLU A 62 -10.80 -5.71 2.08
C GLU A 62 -10.52 -4.88 0.81
N GLU A 63 -10.35 -3.56 0.96
CA GLU A 63 -9.95 -2.67 -0.14
C GLU A 63 -8.57 -3.00 -0.70
N LEU A 64 -7.59 -3.27 0.18
CA LEU A 64 -6.25 -3.71 -0.21
C LEU A 64 -6.29 -5.04 -0.98
N LEU A 65 -7.05 -6.01 -0.49
CA LEU A 65 -7.23 -7.31 -1.15
C LEU A 65 -7.87 -7.15 -2.54
N HIS A 66 -8.90 -6.31 -2.66
CA HIS A 66 -9.50 -6.00 -3.94
C HIS A 66 -8.51 -5.32 -4.89
N PHE A 67 -7.71 -4.38 -4.39
CA PHE A 67 -6.71 -3.70 -5.19
C PHE A 67 -5.65 -4.66 -5.74
N VAL A 68 -5.01 -5.46 -4.87
CA VAL A 68 -3.95 -6.38 -5.30
C VAL A 68 -4.49 -7.44 -6.25
N THR A 69 -5.74 -7.89 -6.06
CA THR A 69 -6.41 -8.84 -6.95
C THR A 69 -6.65 -8.23 -8.33
N ARG A 70 -7.18 -6.99 -8.41
CA ARG A 70 -7.40 -6.29 -9.70
C ARG A 70 -6.11 -6.04 -10.47
N LYS A 71 -5.04 -5.68 -9.76
CA LYS A 71 -3.73 -5.42 -10.37
C LYS A 71 -2.91 -6.70 -10.60
N ASN A 72 -3.39 -7.85 -10.13
CA ASN A 72 -2.71 -9.14 -10.16
C ASN A 72 -1.28 -9.07 -9.56
N ILE A 73 -1.20 -8.50 -8.36
CA ILE A 73 0.03 -8.35 -7.56
C ILE A 73 -0.14 -8.99 -6.18
N HIS A 74 0.95 -9.20 -5.46
CA HIS A 74 0.91 -9.84 -4.15
C HIS A 74 0.54 -8.84 -3.04
N LEU A 75 -0.09 -9.34 -1.97
CA LEU A 75 -0.15 -8.66 -0.68
C LEU A 75 0.75 -9.42 0.30
N VAL A 76 1.68 -8.71 0.93
CA VAL A 76 2.54 -9.25 1.98
C VAL A 76 2.20 -8.51 3.27
N SER A 77 1.91 -9.25 4.34
CA SER A 77 1.81 -8.68 5.69
C SER A 77 3.05 -9.11 6.45
N ASP A 78 3.76 -8.13 6.99
CA ASP A 78 4.65 -8.33 8.15
C ASP A 78 3.79 -8.56 9.40
#